data_AF-A0A9Q1GGS9-F1
#
_entry.id   AF-A0A9Q1GGS9-F1
#
_cell.length_a   1.000
_cell.length_b   1.000
_cell.length_c   1.000
_cell.angle_alpha   90.00
_cell.angle_beta   90.00
_cell.angle_gamma   90.00
#
_symmetry.space_group_name_H-M   'P 1'
#
loop_
_entity.id
_entity.type
_entity.pdbx_description
1 polymer ?
#
loop_
_entity_poly.entity_id
_entity_poly.type
_entity_poly.pdbx_seq_one_letter_code
_entity_poly.pdbx_strand_id
1 'polypeptide(L)'
;MPTLNLFTNVPVDGVVASDILKDATKAIAKTIGKPESVYVMVLINGGVPIAFAGTEEAAAYGELISIGGLNPSVNAKLSSIIAEILQTKLSIDSSRFYIKFYDAQVTYLLTPLSLSAIRSCPSCYWEILLELQSLGSALVFSLADNAGRSP
;
A
#
# COMPACT_ATOMS: atom_id res chain seq x y z
N MET A 1 3.70 -1.91 3.82
CA MET A 1 3.35 -0.68 3.10
C MET A 1 1.88 -0.76 2.70
N PRO A 2 0.94 -0.41 3.60
CA PRO A 2 -0.46 -0.26 3.24
C PRO A 2 -0.69 1.05 2.46
N THR A 3 -1.36 0.95 1.31
CA THR A 3 -1.80 2.08 0.48
C THR A 3 -3.31 2.01 0.35
N LEU A 4 -4.01 3.06 0.77
CA LEU A 4 -5.46 3.20 0.61
C LEU A 4 -5.76 4.24 -0.49
N ASN A 5 -6.39 3.81 -1.57
CA ASN A 5 -6.95 4.70 -2.57
C ASN A 5 -8.45 4.87 -2.29
N LEU A 6 -8.91 6.11 -2.11
CA LEU A 6 -10.31 6.44 -1.98
C LEU A 6 -10.76 7.26 -3.19
N PHE A 7 -11.89 6.87 -3.76
CA PHE A 7 -12.57 7.55 -4.85
C PHE A 7 -14.00 7.84 -4.41
N THR A 8 -14.47 9.07 -4.63
CA THR A 8 -15.84 9.47 -4.28
C THR A 8 -16.40 10.43 -5.31
N ASN A 9 -17.72 10.37 -5.52
CA ASN A 9 -18.44 11.32 -6.36
C ASN A 9 -18.67 12.66 -5.67
N VAL A 10 -18.61 12.70 -4.35
CA VAL A 10 -18.75 13.92 -3.58
C VAL A 10 -17.52 14.81 -3.83
N PRO A 11 -17.69 16.10 -4.15
CA PRO A 11 -16.57 17.02 -4.20
C PRO A 11 -15.99 17.18 -2.80
N VAL A 12 -14.69 16.93 -2.66
CA VAL A 12 -13.98 17.02 -1.38
C VAL A 12 -13.11 18.27 -1.41
N ASP A 13 -13.31 19.17 -0.45
CA ASP A 13 -12.45 20.33 -0.24
C ASP A 13 -11.15 19.96 0.48
N GLY A 14 -10.14 20.82 0.39
CA GLY A 14 -8.82 20.53 0.97
C GLY A 14 -8.81 20.32 2.48
N VAL A 15 -9.73 20.96 3.22
CA VAL A 15 -9.80 20.84 4.69
C VAL A 15 -10.40 19.49 5.07
N VAL A 16 -11.55 19.13 4.50
CA VAL A 16 -12.18 17.81 4.74
C VAL A 16 -11.29 16.68 4.21
N ALA A 17 -10.61 16.86 3.08
CA ALA A 17 -9.62 15.90 2.58
C ALA A 17 -8.52 15.65 3.61
N SER A 18 -7.89 16.71 4.14
CA SER A 18 -6.82 16.59 5.14
C SER A 18 -7.28 15.86 6.41
N ASP A 19 -8.51 16.13 6.87
CA ASP A 19 -9.11 15.45 8.00
C ASP A 19 -9.31 13.95 7.74
N ILE A 20 -9.91 13.60 6.60
CA ILE A 20 -10.12 12.19 6.20
C ILE A 20 -8.78 11.47 6.08
N LEU A 21 -7.78 12.09 5.46
CA LEU A 21 -6.44 11.51 5.31
C LEU A 21 -5.80 11.20 6.66
N LYS A 22 -5.91 12.12 7.62
CA LYS A 22 -5.38 11.95 8.97
C LYS A 22 -6.09 10.85 9.74
N ASP A 23 -7.42 10.83 9.70
CA ASP A 23 -8.24 9.84 10.42
C ASP A 23 -8.08 8.44 9.81
N ALA A 24 -8.07 8.32 8.48
CA ALA A 24 -7.85 7.07 7.76
C ALA A 24 -6.44 6.50 8.02
N THR A 25 -5.40 7.35 8.01
CA THR A 25 -4.02 6.92 8.29
C THR A 25 -3.91 6.29 9.68
N LYS A 26 -4.49 6.94 10.70
CA LYS A 26 -4.52 6.43 12.07
C LYS A 26 -5.29 5.12 12.19
N ALA A 27 -6.45 5.03 11.55
CA ALA A 27 -7.28 3.83 11.55
C ALA A 27 -6.54 2.63 10.96
N ILE A 28 -5.88 2.83 9.81
CA ILE A 28 -5.12 1.78 9.12
C ILE A 28 -3.96 1.30 9.99
N ALA A 29 -3.16 2.24 10.52
CA ALA A 29 -2.00 1.89 11.32
C ALA A 29 -2.37 1.15 12.60
N LYS A 30 -3.40 1.62 13.32
CA LYS A 30 -3.90 0.97 14.53
C LYS A 30 -4.41 -0.45 14.27
N THR A 31 -5.08 -0.66 13.14
CA THR A 31 -5.71 -1.97 12.86
C THR A 31 -4.73 -2.99 12.28
N ILE A 32 -3.79 -2.55 11.43
CA ILE A 32 -2.78 -3.44 10.84
C ILE A 32 -1.58 -3.64 11.78
N GLY A 33 -1.36 -2.74 12.75
CA GLY A 33 -0.24 -2.80 13.68
C GLY A 33 1.10 -2.40 13.07
N LYS A 34 1.09 -1.64 11.96
CA LYS A 34 2.30 -1.10 11.32
C LYS A 34 2.44 0.39 11.66
N PRO A 35 3.67 0.90 11.88
CA PRO A 35 3.87 2.29 12.27
C PRO A 35 3.39 3.26 11.19
N GLU A 36 2.64 4.28 11.62
CA GLU A 36 2.06 5.34 10.77
C GLU A 36 3.13 6.02 9.90
N SER A 37 4.28 6.34 10.49
CA SER A 37 5.25 7.29 9.93
C SER A 37 6.09 6.79 8.76
N VAL A 38 6.07 5.50 8.44
CA VAL A 38 7.04 4.90 7.51
C VAL A 38 6.39 4.24 6.30
N TYR A 39 5.14 3.79 6.42
CA TYR A 39 4.61 2.82 5.46
C TYR A 39 3.16 3.03 5.02
N VAL A 40 2.40 3.95 5.63
CA VAL A 40 0.98 4.15 5.30
C VAL A 40 0.85 5.30 4.30
N MET A 41 0.20 5.01 3.18
CA MET A 41 -0.13 6.01 2.17
C MET A 41 -1.65 6.04 1.98
N VAL A 42 -2.25 7.23 1.95
CA VAL A 42 -3.68 7.41 1.71
C VAL A 42 -3.86 8.46 0.63
N LEU A 43 -4.70 8.15 -0.35
CA LEU A 43 -5.06 9.03 -1.45
C LEU A 43 -6.58 9.21 -1.43
N ILE A 44 -7.04 10.43 -1.70
CA ILE A 44 -8.46 10.73 -1.84
C ILE A 44 -8.69 11.51 -3.13
N ASN A 45 -9.56 10.97 -3.97
CA ASN A 45 -9.97 11.55 -5.24
C ASN A 45 -11.47 11.85 -5.16
N GLY A 46 -11.79 13.13 -4.96
CA GLY A 46 -13.17 13.63 -4.96
C GLY A 46 -13.65 14.03 -6.35
N GLY A 47 -14.96 14.11 -6.52
CA GLY A 47 -15.59 14.54 -7.78
C GLY A 47 -15.42 13.57 -8.94
N VAL A 48 -15.19 12.28 -8.65
CA VAL A 48 -15.09 11.24 -9.68
C VAL A 48 -16.50 10.77 -10.05
N PRO A 49 -16.87 10.69 -11.35
CA PRO A 49 -18.17 10.16 -11.74
C PRO A 49 -18.29 8.68 -11.33
N ILE A 50 -19.17 8.38 -10.38
CA ILE A 50 -19.43 7.04 -9.85
C ILE A 50 -20.95 6.82 -9.86
N ALA A 51 -21.37 5.69 -10.44
CA ALA A 51 -22.73 5.19 -10.30
C ALA A 51 -22.70 3.89 -9.50
N PHE A 52 -23.48 3.83 -8.42
CA PHE A 52 -23.62 2.65 -7.57
C PHE A 52 -25.07 2.19 -7.58
N ALA A 53 -25.31 0.91 -7.87
CA ALA A 53 -26.64 0.33 -8.03
C ALA A 53 -27.54 1.07 -9.05
N GLY A 54 -26.95 1.67 -10.08
CA GLY A 54 -27.66 2.39 -11.13
C GLY A 54 -28.02 3.84 -10.79
N THR A 55 -27.61 4.36 -9.63
CA THR A 55 -27.82 5.76 -9.23
C THR A 55 -26.51 6.50 -8.99
N GLU A 56 -26.50 7.81 -9.27
CA GLU A 56 -25.32 8.69 -9.15
C GLU A 56 -25.27 9.44 -7.80
N GLU A 57 -26.14 9.11 -6.85
CA GLU A 57 -26.10 9.70 -5.51
C GLU A 57 -24.85 9.28 -4.73
N ALA A 58 -24.58 9.93 -3.59
CA ALA A 58 -23.31 9.86 -2.87
C ALA A 58 -22.81 8.41 -2.65
N ALA A 59 -21.62 8.11 -3.19
CA ALA A 59 -21.02 6.78 -3.20
C ALA A 59 -19.49 6.88 -3.14
N ALA A 60 -18.87 5.88 -2.53
CA ALA A 60 -17.42 5.80 -2.41
C ALA A 60 -16.89 4.41 -2.75
N TYR A 61 -15.72 4.40 -3.39
CA TYR A 61 -14.96 3.21 -3.71
C TYR A 61 -13.57 3.29 -3.08
N GLY A 62 -13.16 2.23 -2.41
CA GLY A 62 -11.86 2.11 -1.77
C GLY A 62 -11.04 0.95 -2.30
N GLU A 63 -9.73 1.12 -2.36
CA GLU A 63 -8.77 0.03 -2.60
C GLU A 63 -7.69 0.07 -1.53
N LEU A 64 -7.58 -1.00 -0.74
CA LEU A 64 -6.51 -1.16 0.22
C LEU A 64 -5.52 -2.21 -0.26
N ILE A 65 -4.32 -1.76 -0.61
CA ILE A 65 -3.20 -2.60 -1.02
C ILE A 65 -2.25 -2.68 0.16
N SER A 66 -1.98 -3.87 0.68
CA SER A 66 -0.96 -4.06 1.72
C SER A 66 -0.06 -5.23 1.40
N ILE A 67 1.20 -5.09 1.76
CA ILE A 67 2.16 -6.19 1.77
C ILE A 67 2.00 -6.97 3.08
N GLY A 68 1.19 -8.02 3.06
CA GLY A 68 0.87 -8.84 4.23
C GLY A 68 0.10 -8.10 5.33
N GLY A 69 -0.43 -8.88 6.27
CA GLY A 69 -1.18 -8.38 7.43
C GLY A 69 -2.67 -8.11 7.17
N LEU A 70 -3.18 -8.51 5.99
CA LEU A 70 -4.61 -8.55 5.73
C LEU A 70 -5.17 -9.91 6.16
N ASN A 71 -6.21 -9.86 6.97
CA ASN A 71 -6.91 -11.04 7.48
C ASN A 71 -8.41 -10.73 7.43
N PRO A 72 -9.30 -11.73 7.29
CA PRO A 72 -10.74 -11.50 7.24
C PRO A 72 -11.28 -10.64 8.41
N SER A 73 -10.78 -10.89 9.63
CA SER A 73 -11.15 -10.10 10.82
C SER A 73 -10.64 -8.65 10.76
N VAL A 74 -9.42 -8.43 10.26
CA VAL A 74 -8.83 -7.10 10.09
C VAL A 74 -9.55 -6.32 9.00
N ASN A 75 -9.87 -6.99 7.89
CA ASN A 75 -10.56 -6.40 6.75
C ASN A 75 -11.96 -5.91 7.13
N ALA A 76 -12.73 -6.73 7.88
CA ALA A 76 -14.05 -6.34 8.37
C ALA A 76 -14.00 -5.12 9.31
N LYS A 77 -13.00 -5.05 10.19
CA LYS A 77 -12.80 -3.89 11.07
C LYS A 77 -12.41 -2.65 10.27
N LEU A 78 -11.47 -2.77 9.34
CA LEU A 78 -11.03 -1.67 8.49
C LEU A 78 -12.18 -1.13 7.63
N SER A 79 -12.94 -2.00 6.97
CA SER A 79 -14.07 -1.57 6.16
C SER A 79 -15.09 -0.81 6.99
N SER A 80 -15.41 -1.29 8.20
CA SER A 80 -16.34 -0.62 9.11
C SER A 80 -15.85 0.77 9.53
N ILE A 81 -14.58 0.89 9.95
CA ILE A 81 -14.02 2.16 10.41
C ILE A 81 -13.95 3.18 9.27
N ILE A 82 -13.55 2.75 8.07
CA ILE A 82 -13.48 3.65 6.91
C ILE A 82 -14.89 4.07 6.47
N ALA A 83 -15.88 3.17 6.50
CA ALA A 83 -17.27 3.56 6.22
C ALA A 83 -17.77 4.63 7.20
N GLU A 84 -17.48 4.47 8.51
CA GLU A 84 -17.87 5.44 9.54
C GLU A 84 -17.21 6.81 9.33
N ILE A 85 -15.93 6.85 8.95
CA ILE A 85 -15.22 8.09 8.62
C ILE A 85 -15.88 8.77 7.41
N LEU A 86 -16.18 8.03 6.35
CA LEU A 86 -16.82 8.57 5.15
C LEU A 86 -18.26 9.04 5.43
N GLN A 87 -18.99 8.33 6.26
CA GLN A 87 -20.33 8.72 6.68
C GLN A 87 -20.30 10.02 7.51
N THR A 88 -19.36 10.14 8.44
CA THR A 88 -19.24 11.32 9.31
C THR A 88 -18.76 12.55 8.54
N LYS A 89 -17.78 12.38 7.64
CA LYS A 89 -17.11 13.50 6.96
C LYS A 89 -17.76 13.91 5.64
N LEU A 90 -18.30 12.94 4.89
CA LEU A 90 -18.85 13.16 3.54
C LEU A 90 -20.34 12.81 3.43
N SER A 91 -20.96 12.36 4.52
CA SER A 91 -22.38 11.95 4.53
C SER A 91 -22.70 10.85 3.51
N ILE A 92 -21.72 9.99 3.21
CA ILE A 92 -21.90 8.83 2.33
C ILE A 92 -22.45 7.68 3.17
N ASP A 93 -23.53 7.07 2.71
CA ASP A 93 -24.13 5.94 3.42
C ASP A 93 -23.21 4.71 3.37
N SER A 94 -23.09 4.00 4.50
CA SER A 94 -22.26 2.80 4.62
C SER A 94 -22.67 1.68 3.65
N SER A 95 -23.94 1.62 3.22
CA SER A 95 -24.41 0.66 2.21
C SER A 95 -23.92 0.96 0.79
N ARG A 96 -23.45 2.19 0.53
CA ARG A 96 -22.95 2.65 -0.77
C ARG A 96 -21.44 2.87 -0.77
N PHE A 97 -20.77 2.23 0.18
CA PHE A 97 -19.32 2.16 0.25
C PHE A 97 -18.87 0.74 -0.04
N TYR A 98 -17.92 0.60 -0.97
CA TYR A 98 -17.29 -0.68 -1.26
C TYR A 98 -15.77 -0.54 -1.21
N ILE A 99 -15.10 -1.48 -0.55
CA ILE A 99 -13.64 -1.51 -0.44
C ILE A 99 -13.09 -2.86 -0.91
N LYS A 100 -12.11 -2.80 -1.81
CA LYS A 100 -11.36 -3.95 -2.29
C LYS A 100 -10.06 -4.08 -1.50
N PHE A 101 -9.80 -5.26 -0.97
CA PHE A 101 -8.55 -5.58 -0.28
C PHE A 101 -7.65 -6.38 -1.21
N TYR A 102 -6.39 -5.95 -1.37
CA TYR A 102 -5.38 -6.64 -2.15
C TYR A 102 -4.15 -6.91 -1.30
N ASP A 103 -3.86 -8.19 -1.07
CA ASP A 103 -2.64 -8.62 -0.39
C ASP A 103 -1.53 -8.84 -1.42
N ALA A 104 -0.58 -7.90 -1.45
CA ALA A 104 0.56 -7.95 -2.33
C ALA A 104 1.64 -8.86 -1.73
N GLN A 105 2.01 -9.92 -2.45
CA GLN A 105 3.13 -10.76 -2.07
C GLN A 105 4.45 -10.03 -2.33
N VAL A 106 5.39 -10.13 -1.39
CA VAL A 106 6.77 -9.67 -1.62
C VAL A 106 7.44 -10.68 -2.53
N THR A 107 7.43 -10.43 -3.84
CA THR A 107 8.21 -11.28 -4.75
C THR A 107 9.67 -10.87 -4.69
N TYR A 108 10.04 -9.59 -4.83
CA TYR A 108 11.38 -9.07 -4.52
C TYR A 108 11.31 -7.57 -4.26
N LEU A 109 11.49 -7.11 -3.02
CA LEU A 109 11.71 -5.69 -2.75
C LEU A 109 13.15 -5.35 -3.14
N LEU A 110 13.37 -4.95 -4.39
CA LEU A 110 14.51 -4.12 -4.78
C LEU A 110 14.30 -2.69 -4.23
N THR A 111 14.19 -2.56 -2.91
CA THR A 111 14.41 -1.27 -2.27
C THR A 111 15.94 -1.07 -2.18
N PRO A 112 16.46 0.16 -2.33
CA PRO A 112 17.88 0.45 -2.15
C PRO A 112 18.41 0.11 -0.73
N LEU A 113 17.52 -0.23 0.20
CA LEU A 113 17.82 -0.64 1.57
C LEU A 113 18.26 -2.10 1.71
N SER A 114 18.19 -2.92 0.66
CA SER A 114 18.62 -4.33 0.70
C SER A 114 20.08 -4.55 0.27
N LEU A 115 20.87 -3.50 0.01
CA LEU A 115 22.31 -3.63 -0.28
C LEU A 115 23.18 -3.63 0.97
N SER A 116 22.69 -3.11 2.09
CA SER A 116 23.45 -3.09 3.35
C SER A 116 23.34 -4.41 4.14
N ALA A 117 22.26 -5.18 3.98
CA ALA A 117 22.09 -6.47 4.65
C ALA A 117 22.90 -7.61 4.03
N ILE A 118 23.26 -7.51 2.74
CA ILE A 118 24.07 -8.53 2.04
C ILE A 118 25.53 -8.52 2.53
N ARG A 119 26.00 -7.43 3.15
CA ARG A 119 27.41 -7.32 3.60
C ARG A 119 27.76 -8.09 4.88
N SER A 120 26.78 -8.65 5.60
CA SER A 120 27.02 -9.19 6.95
C SER A 120 27.03 -10.72 7.07
N CYS A 121 26.90 -11.48 5.97
CA CYS A 121 26.92 -12.95 6.05
C CYS A 121 27.71 -13.59 4.88
N PRO A 122 29.00 -13.96 5.08
CA PRO A 122 29.82 -14.59 4.04
C PRO A 122 29.30 -15.97 3.60
N SER A 123 28.51 -16.65 4.44
CA SER A 123 28.00 -18.01 4.17
C SER A 123 26.81 -18.05 3.22
N CYS A 124 26.07 -16.94 3.04
CA CYS A 124 24.85 -16.92 2.22
C CYS A 124 25.10 -16.47 0.77
N TYR A 125 26.33 -16.05 0.45
CA TYR A 125 26.66 -15.56 -0.90
C TYR A 125 26.58 -16.67 -1.96
N TRP A 126 26.87 -17.92 -1.61
CA TRP A 126 26.97 -19.01 -2.61
C TRP A 126 25.60 -19.54 -3.03
N GLU A 127 24.62 -19.59 -2.14
CA GLU A 127 23.25 -20.00 -2.50
C GLU A 127 22.57 -18.96 -3.40
N ILE A 128 22.80 -17.66 -3.13
CA ILE A 128 22.21 -16.57 -3.93
C ILE A 128 22.87 -16.49 -5.33
N LEU A 129 24.18 -16.78 -5.44
CA LEU A 129 24.89 -16.79 -6.73
C LEU A 129 24.42 -17.91 -7.67
N LEU A 130 24.09 -19.09 -7.13
CA LEU A 130 23.58 -20.22 -7.92
C LEU A 130 22.17 -19.95 -8.47
N GLU A 131 21.33 -19.24 -7.72
CA GLU A 131 19.97 -18.91 -8.14
C GLU A 131 19.94 -17.79 -9.20
N LEU A 132 20.87 -16.83 -9.10
CA LEU A 132 21.09 -15.78 -10.10
C LEU A 132 21.66 -16.32 -11.43
N GLN A 133 22.34 -17.47 -11.44
CA GLN A 133 22.78 -18.12 -12.67
C GLN A 133 21.62 -18.77 -13.44
N SER A 134 20.53 -19.15 -12.76
CA SER A 134 19.33 -19.72 -13.41
C SER A 134 18.42 -18.66 -14.05
N LEU A 135 18.45 -17.44 -13.50
CA LEU A 135 17.72 -16.28 -14.01
C LEU A 135 18.64 -15.50 -14.93
N GLY A 136 18.74 -15.96 -16.19
CA GLY A 136 19.51 -15.31 -17.27
C GLY A 136 19.07 -13.88 -17.57
N SER A 137 19.36 -12.94 -16.67
CA SER A 137 19.17 -11.50 -16.84
C SER A 137 20.53 -10.84 -16.97
N ALA A 138 20.73 -10.16 -18.09
CA ALA A 138 21.98 -9.61 -18.60
C ALA A 138 22.59 -8.44 -17.79
N LEU A 139 22.42 -8.41 -16.46
CA LEU A 139 22.90 -7.36 -15.57
C LEU A 139 24.15 -7.74 -14.77
N VAL A 140 24.71 -8.94 -14.99
CA VAL A 140 25.90 -9.44 -14.27
C VAL A 140 27.22 -8.83 -14.77
N PHE A 141 27.26 -8.23 -15.97
CA PHE A 141 28.55 -7.84 -16.55
C PHE A 141 29.14 -6.51 -16.05
N SER A 142 28.38 -5.64 -15.38
CA SER A 142 28.93 -4.34 -14.94
C SER A 142 29.57 -4.34 -13.55
N LEU A 143 29.35 -5.38 -12.73
CA LEU A 143 29.90 -5.45 -11.36
C LEU A 143 31.21 -6.24 -11.29
N ALA A 144 31.53 -7.05 -12.30
CA ALA A 144 32.79 -7.80 -12.33
C ALA A 144 34.02 -6.92 -12.68
N ASP A 145 33.83 -5.84 -13.46
CA ASP A 145 34.95 -5.00 -13.94
C ASP A 145 35.50 -4.04 -12.87
N ASN A 146 34.75 -3.77 -11.80
CA ASN A 146 35.16 -2.78 -10.79
C ASN A 146 35.76 -3.37 -9.51
N ALA A 147 35.92 -4.71 -9.45
CA ALA A 147 36.58 -5.40 -8.34
C ALA A 147 38.10 -5.61 -8.55
N GLY A 148 38.66 -5.13 -9.67
CA GLY A 148 40.04 -5.41 -10.09
C GLY A 148 41.05 -4.27 -9.97
N ARG A 149 40.72 -3.10 -9.38
CA ARG A 149 41.70 -2.00 -9.24
C ARG A 149 41.70 -1.39 -7.84
N SER A 150 42.54 -1.93 -6.98
CA SER A 150 43.15 -1.24 -5.84
C SER A 150 44.26 -0.30 -6.31
N PRO A 151 44.43 0.87 -5.68
CA PRO A 151 45.73 1.31 -5.19
C PRO A 151 45.89 1.00 -3.69
#